data_AF-A0A5N9I795-F1
#
_entry.id   AF-A0A5N9I795-F1
#
_cell.length_a   1.000
_cell.length_b   1.000
_cell.length_c   1.000
_cell.angle_alpha   90.00
_cell.angle_beta   90.00
_cell.angle_gamma   90.00
#
_symmetry.space_group_name_H-M   'P 1'
#
loop_
_entity.id
_entity.type
_entity.pdbx_description
1 polymer ?
#
loop_
_entity_poly.entity_id
_entity_poly.type
_entity_poly.pdbx_seq_one_letter_code
_entity_poly.pdbx_strand_id
1 'polypeptide(L)'
;MKLFYSPGACSLSPHIVLNELGLTYTAEKVDLKHHTTASGADYYSPEAKSKTIDTFGKRLGFVDKALQGKDFLTGQHFSVADAYLFTIVNWAPMLGIDLSPWPTVAAFQKRVASRPAVQKTLQAEGLI
;
A
#
# COMPACT_ATOMS: atom_id res chain seq x y z
N MET A 1 13.47 -0.42 16.05
CA MET A 1 12.32 -0.67 15.13
C MET A 1 11.08 -0.92 15.96
N LYS A 2 9.88 -0.51 15.51
CA LYS A 2 8.60 -0.79 16.20
C LYS A 2 7.84 -1.88 15.47
N LEU A 3 7.37 -2.90 16.18
CA LEU A 3 6.48 -3.95 15.69
C LEU A 3 5.06 -3.67 16.17
N PHE A 4 4.14 -3.38 15.23
CA PHE A 4 2.71 -3.36 15.53
C PHE A 4 2.14 -4.77 15.41
N TYR A 5 1.49 -5.28 16.45
CA TYR A 5 1.00 -6.67 16.46
C TYR A 5 -0.39 -6.80 17.08
N SER A 6 -1.11 -7.84 16.69
CA SER A 6 -2.35 -8.26 17.35
C SER A 6 -2.32 -9.79 17.54
N PRO A 7 -2.80 -10.34 18.68
CA PRO A 7 -2.78 -11.77 18.91
C PRO A 7 -3.44 -12.57 17.78
N GLY A 8 -2.75 -13.61 17.28
CA GLY A 8 -3.24 -14.47 16.20
C GLY A 8 -3.19 -13.88 14.78
N ALA A 9 -2.80 -12.61 14.62
CA ALA A 9 -2.62 -12.02 13.30
C ALA A 9 -1.30 -12.46 12.64
N CYS A 10 -1.13 -12.17 11.35
CA CYS A 10 0.10 -12.48 10.60
C CYS A 10 1.37 -11.88 11.22
N SER A 11 1.23 -10.83 12.06
CA SER A 11 2.33 -10.25 12.84
C SER A 11 2.94 -11.19 13.88
N LEU A 12 2.30 -12.33 14.20
CA LEU A 12 2.87 -13.38 15.04
C LEU A 12 4.19 -13.91 14.47
N SER A 13 4.28 -14.12 13.15
CA SER A 13 5.48 -14.65 12.48
C SER A 13 6.70 -13.75 12.70
N PRO A 14 6.69 -12.45 12.32
CA PRO A 14 7.82 -11.58 12.61
C PRO A 14 8.04 -11.37 14.11
N HIS A 15 6.99 -11.47 14.95
CA HIS A 15 7.17 -11.39 16.40
C HIS A 15 8.01 -12.55 16.95
N ILE A 16 7.74 -13.79 16.51
CA ILE A 16 8.53 -14.98 16.85
C ILE A 16 9.98 -14.78 16.41
N VAL A 17 10.21 -14.43 15.14
CA VAL A 17 11.55 -14.24 14.58
C VAL A 17 12.34 -13.18 15.34
N LEU A 18 11.71 -12.05 15.70
CA LEU A 18 12.39 -11.00 16.47
C LEU A 18 12.85 -11.48 17.85
N ASN A 19 12.07 -12.34 18.51
CA ASN A 19 12.44 -12.93 19.81
C ASN A 19 13.51 -14.01 19.67
N GLU A 20 13.36 -14.93 18.71
CA GLU A 20 14.33 -16.00 18.43
C GLU A 20 15.72 -15.44 18.10
N LEU A 21 15.77 -14.34 17.34
CA LEU A 21 17.02 -13.68 16.96
C LEU A 21 17.55 -12.71 18.04
N GLY A 22 16.84 -12.53 19.16
CA GLY A 22 17.24 -11.60 20.22
C GLY A 22 17.37 -10.15 19.75
N LEU A 23 16.62 -9.75 18.71
CA LEU A 23 16.73 -8.40 18.14
C LEU A 23 16.03 -7.38 19.04
N THR A 24 16.59 -6.18 19.15
CA THR A 24 15.95 -5.09 19.90
C THR A 24 14.81 -4.47 19.09
N TYR A 25 13.60 -4.49 19.63
CA TYR A 25 12.44 -3.81 19.06
C TYR A 25 11.49 -3.31 20.14
N THR A 26 10.58 -2.43 19.75
CA THR A 26 9.46 -1.99 20.59
C THR A 26 8.18 -2.66 20.09
N ALA A 27 7.48 -3.38 20.95
CA ALA A 27 6.19 -3.98 20.62
C ALA A 27 5.05 -3.00 20.90
N GLU A 28 4.17 -2.82 19.92
CA GLU A 28 2.95 -2.02 20.04
C GLU A 28 1.75 -2.93 19.76
N LYS A 29 0.97 -3.24 20.81
CA LYS A 29 -0.24 -4.05 20.63
C LYS A 29 -1.32 -3.21 19.97
N VAL A 30 -2.05 -3.81 19.03
CA VAL A 30 -3.14 -3.20 18.26
C VAL A 30 -4.43 -3.93 18.58
N ASP A 31 -5.44 -3.16 18.98
CA ASP A 31 -6.83 -3.62 19.10
C ASP A 31 -7.56 -3.35 17.79
N LEU A 32 -7.77 -4.41 17.01
CA LEU A 32 -8.43 -4.34 15.71
C LEU A 32 -9.93 -4.06 15.81
N LYS A 33 -10.57 -4.29 16.96
CA LYS A 33 -12.01 -4.04 17.15
C LYS A 33 -12.28 -2.59 17.50
N HIS A 34 -11.43 -2.01 18.34
CA HIS A 34 -11.58 -0.63 18.81
C HIS A 34 -10.75 0.37 17.99
N HIS A 35 -9.97 -0.10 17.02
CA HIS A 35 -9.09 0.71 16.18
C HIS A 35 -8.03 1.51 16.94
N THR A 36 -7.56 0.96 18.07
CA THR A 36 -6.60 1.62 18.95
C THR A 36 -5.30 0.84 19.09
N THR A 37 -4.27 1.53 19.57
CA THR A 37 -2.98 0.94 19.96
C THR A 37 -2.82 0.96 21.48
N ALA A 38 -1.88 0.18 22.02
CA ALA A 38 -1.59 0.14 23.46
C ALA A 38 -1.16 1.51 24.02
N SER A 39 -0.52 2.34 23.19
CA SER A 39 -0.17 3.73 23.51
C SER A 39 -1.35 4.71 23.40
N GLY A 40 -2.56 4.23 23.09
CA GLY A 40 -3.78 5.02 23.07
C GLY A 40 -4.07 5.73 21.74
N ALA A 41 -3.26 5.53 20.69
CA ALA A 41 -3.54 6.11 19.39
C ALA A 41 -4.71 5.41 18.70
N ASP A 42 -5.73 6.18 18.29
CA ASP A 42 -6.77 5.77 17.34
C ASP A 42 -6.23 5.92 15.91
N TYR A 43 -6.06 4.80 15.20
CA TYR A 43 -5.53 4.82 13.83
C TYR A 43 -6.61 4.98 12.76
N TYR A 44 -7.88 5.13 13.16
CA TYR A 44 -9.00 5.54 12.31
C TYR A 44 -9.34 7.04 12.46
N SER A 45 -8.64 7.75 13.34
CA SER A 45 -8.86 9.19 13.55
C SER A 45 -8.67 9.98 12.25
N PRO A 46 -9.36 11.13 12.09
CA PRO A 46 -9.15 12.02 10.95
C PRO A 46 -7.68 12.44 10.77
N GLU A 47 -6.96 12.68 11.88
CA GLU A 47 -5.53 13.02 11.84
C GLU A 47 -4.67 11.84 11.34
N ALA A 48 -4.95 10.62 11.81
CA ALA A 48 -4.25 9.41 11.38
C ALA A 48 -4.49 9.12 9.89
N LYS A 49 -5.72 9.33 9.41
CA LYS A 49 -6.07 9.23 8.00
C LYS A 49 -5.33 10.26 7.15
N SER A 50 -5.33 11.53 7.57
CA SER A 50 -4.61 12.61 6.88
C SER A 50 -3.11 12.30 6.75
N LYS A 51 -2.46 11.89 7.85
CA LYS A 51 -1.05 11.49 7.84
C LYS A 51 -0.76 10.29 6.91
N THR A 52 -1.70 9.37 6.80
CA THR A 52 -1.60 8.22 5.90
C THR A 52 -1.67 8.66 4.45
N ILE A 53 -2.59 9.58 4.10
CA ILE A 53 -2.70 10.18 2.77
C ILE A 53 -1.41 10.93 2.39
N ASP A 54 -0.86 11.74 3.30
CA ASP A 54 0.42 12.44 3.09
C ASP A 54 1.56 11.46 2.81
N THR A 55 1.61 10.38 3.57
CA THR A 55 2.63 9.33 3.39
C THR A 55 2.45 8.62 2.06
N PHE A 56 1.21 8.32 1.67
CA PHE A 56 0.89 7.73 0.38
C PHE A 56 1.38 8.60 -0.78
N GLY A 57 1.10 9.91 -0.75
CA GLY A 57 1.59 10.85 -1.75
C GLY A 57 3.12 10.88 -1.85
N LYS A 58 3.84 10.85 -0.71
CA LYS A 58 5.31 10.74 -0.72
C LYS A 58 5.79 9.45 -1.38
N ARG A 59 5.10 8.33 -1.17
CA ARG A 59 5.43 7.05 -1.82
C ARG A 59 5.12 7.08 -3.32
N LEU A 60 4.02 7.69 -3.74
CA LEU A 60 3.74 7.90 -5.16
C LEU A 60 4.82 8.75 -5.84
N GLY A 61 5.36 9.76 -5.15
CA GLY A 61 6.50 10.53 -5.67
C GLY A 61 7.76 9.69 -5.88
N PHE A 62 8.01 8.69 -5.05
CA PHE A 62 9.09 7.73 -5.26
C PHE A 62 8.79 6.80 -6.46
N VAL A 63 7.57 6.29 -6.54
CA VAL A 63 7.14 5.40 -7.63
C VAL A 63 7.16 6.12 -8.99
N ASP A 64 6.69 7.36 -9.05
CA ASP A 64 6.70 8.16 -10.27
C ASP A 64 8.12 8.28 -10.83
N LYS A 65 9.09 8.63 -9.99
CA LYS A 65 10.51 8.65 -10.34
C LYS A 65 11.03 7.28 -10.79
N ALA A 66 10.64 6.22 -10.09
CA ALA A 66 11.10 4.86 -10.41
C ALA A 66 10.56 4.33 -11.76
N LEU A 67 9.39 4.82 -12.19
CA LEU A 67 8.73 4.50 -13.45
C LEU A 67 9.18 5.37 -14.63
N GLN A 68 9.90 6.48 -14.40
CA GLN A 68 10.35 7.35 -15.49
C GLN A 68 11.19 6.58 -16.51
N GLY A 69 10.84 6.73 -17.79
CA GLY A 69 11.50 6.04 -18.90
C GLY A 69 11.23 4.53 -18.98
N LYS A 70 10.28 4.01 -18.20
CA LYS A 70 9.91 2.59 -18.21
C LYS A 70 8.43 2.42 -18.50
N ASP A 71 8.11 1.27 -19.06
CA ASP A 71 6.73 0.89 -19.29
C ASP A 71 6.09 0.25 -18.05
N PHE A 72 6.91 -0.44 -17.27
CA PHE A 72 6.57 -1.20 -16.07
C PHE A 72 7.68 -1.05 -15.02
N LEU A 73 7.41 -1.41 -13.76
CA LEU A 73 8.35 -1.26 -12.64
C LEU A 73 9.69 -1.95 -12.88
N THR A 74 9.67 -3.09 -13.57
CA THR A 74 10.84 -3.91 -13.88
C THR A 74 11.35 -3.75 -15.31
N GLY A 75 10.93 -2.70 -16.04
CA GLY A 75 11.40 -2.41 -17.40
C GLY A 75 10.30 -2.52 -18.46
N GLN A 76 10.51 -3.35 -19.47
CA GLN A 76 9.64 -3.45 -20.65
C GLN A 76 8.54 -4.52 -20.53
N HIS A 77 8.67 -5.47 -19.60
CA HIS A 77 7.71 -6.55 -19.43
C HIS A 77 6.91 -6.38 -18.14
N PHE A 78 5.61 -6.63 -18.26
CA PHE A 78 4.70 -6.66 -17.12
C PHE A 78 5.07 -7.78 -16.16
N SER A 79 5.05 -7.48 -14.87
CA SER A 79 5.41 -8.37 -13.78
C SER A 79 4.36 -8.35 -12.66
N VAL A 80 4.53 -9.24 -11.68
CA VAL A 80 3.70 -9.24 -10.46
C VAL A 80 3.77 -7.92 -9.69
N ALA A 81 4.90 -7.20 -9.77
CA ALA A 81 5.04 -5.90 -9.13
C ALA A 81 4.08 -4.86 -9.74
N ASP A 82 3.82 -4.95 -11.05
CA ASP A 82 2.93 -4.04 -11.75
C ASP A 82 1.46 -4.30 -11.42
N ALA A 83 1.08 -5.58 -11.28
CA ALA A 83 -0.24 -5.95 -10.79
C ALA A 83 -0.48 -5.38 -9.39
N TYR A 84 0.50 -5.55 -8.49
CA TYR A 84 0.42 -5.04 -7.13
C TYR A 84 0.32 -3.51 -7.10
N LEU A 85 1.19 -2.80 -7.83
CA LEU A 85 1.15 -1.35 -7.90
C LEU A 85 -0.17 -0.86 -8.49
N PHE A 86 -0.69 -1.51 -9.53
CA PHE A 86 -1.98 -1.15 -10.12
C PHE A 86 -3.11 -1.22 -9.10
N THR A 87 -3.21 -2.30 -8.31
CA THR A 87 -4.22 -2.41 -7.24
C THR A 87 -4.13 -1.23 -6.27
N ILE A 88 -2.92 -0.86 -5.84
CA ILE A 88 -2.71 0.26 -4.90
C ILE A 88 -3.10 1.60 -5.51
N VAL A 89 -2.65 1.88 -6.74
CA VAL A 89 -2.94 3.15 -7.44
C VAL A 89 -4.42 3.26 -7.80
N ASN A 90 -5.11 2.13 -8.05
CA ASN A 90 -6.53 2.11 -8.38
C ASN A 90 -7.43 2.48 -7.19
N TRP A 91 -6.93 2.44 -5.96
CA TRP A 91 -7.64 2.95 -4.78
C TRP A 91 -7.52 4.47 -4.59
N ALA A 92 -6.63 5.16 -5.33
CA ALA A 92 -6.41 6.59 -5.16
C ALA A 92 -7.71 7.43 -5.25
N PRO A 93 -8.62 7.21 -6.21
CA PRO A 93 -9.89 7.95 -6.27
C PRO A 93 -10.79 7.70 -5.04
N MET A 94 -10.89 6.46 -4.56
CA MET A 94 -11.66 6.12 -3.35
C MET A 94 -11.11 6.83 -2.10
N LEU A 95 -9.80 7.07 -2.07
CA LEU A 95 -9.13 7.78 -0.98
C LEU A 95 -9.15 9.31 -1.16
N GLY A 96 -9.75 9.84 -2.24
CA GLY A 96 -9.76 11.27 -2.56
C GLY A 96 -8.40 11.81 -3.00
N ILE A 97 -7.53 10.94 -3.52
CA ILE A 97 -6.16 11.29 -3.93
C ILE A 97 -6.13 11.57 -5.43
N ASP A 98 -5.75 12.79 -5.79
CA ASP A 98 -5.49 13.18 -7.17
C ASP A 98 -4.09 12.70 -7.61
N LEU A 99 -4.04 12.03 -8.76
CA LEU A 99 -2.79 11.54 -9.36
C LEU A 99 -2.13 12.56 -10.29
N SER A 100 -2.74 13.73 -10.54
CA SER A 100 -2.17 14.77 -11.41
C SER A 100 -0.72 15.19 -11.06
N PRO A 101 -0.27 15.18 -9.78
CA PRO A 101 1.13 15.47 -9.45
C PRO A 101 2.14 14.39 -9.88
N TRP A 102 1.66 13.19 -10.25
CA TRP A 102 2.47 12.03 -10.63
C TRP A 102 2.05 11.51 -12.01
N PRO A 103 2.39 12.24 -13.09
CA PRO A 103 1.91 11.95 -14.43
C PRO A 103 2.39 10.58 -14.96
N THR A 104 3.56 10.11 -14.52
CA THR A 104 4.09 8.79 -14.92
C THR A 104 3.27 7.68 -14.27
N VAL A 105 2.89 7.85 -12.99
CA VAL A 105 1.98 6.93 -12.29
C VAL A 105 0.60 6.93 -12.94
N ALA A 106 0.06 8.09 -13.28
CA ALA A 106 -1.23 8.19 -13.96
C ALA A 106 -1.21 7.49 -15.34
N ALA A 107 -0.13 7.67 -16.12
CA ALA A 107 0.06 7.00 -17.40
C ALA A 107 0.22 5.47 -17.23
N PHE A 108 0.96 5.03 -16.22
CA PHE A 108 1.07 3.62 -15.84
C PHE A 108 -0.29 3.02 -15.49
N GLN A 109 -1.07 3.69 -14.63
CA GLN A 109 -2.40 3.22 -14.23
C GLN A 109 -3.31 3.00 -15.45
N LYS A 110 -3.39 3.99 -16.36
CA LYS A 110 -4.20 3.88 -17.58
C LYS A 110 -3.76 2.73 -18.47
N ARG A 111 -2.44 2.54 -18.62
CA ARG A 111 -1.86 1.47 -19.43
C ARG A 111 -2.12 0.09 -18.85
N VAL A 112 -2.00 -0.08 -17.54
CA VAL A 112 -2.28 -1.37 -16.89
C VAL A 112 -3.78 -1.65 -16.91
N ALA A 113 -4.61 -0.64 -16.66
CA ALA A 113 -6.07 -0.75 -16.75
C ALA A 113 -6.51 -1.26 -18.12
N SER A 114 -5.93 -0.79 -19.23
CA SER A 114 -6.34 -1.19 -20.58
C SER A 114 -5.94 -2.61 -21.00
N ARG A 115 -5.16 -3.34 -20.18
CA ARG A 115 -4.73 -4.71 -20.51
C ARG A 115 -5.94 -5.67 -20.48
N PRO A 116 -6.11 -6.57 -21.47
CA PRO A 116 -7.25 -7.49 -21.51
C PRO A 116 -7.42 -8.37 -20.26
N ALA A 117 -6.30 -8.85 -19.69
CA ALA A 117 -6.33 -9.64 -18.46
C ALA A 117 -6.77 -8.82 -17.25
N VAL A 118 -6.41 -7.53 -17.20
CA VAL A 118 -6.82 -6.62 -16.12
C VAL A 118 -8.30 -6.29 -16.27
N GLN A 119 -8.75 -5.93 -17.48
CA GLN A 119 -10.19 -5.71 -17.76
C GLN A 119 -11.05 -6.92 -17.39
N LYS A 120 -10.64 -8.13 -17.81
CA LYS A 120 -11.33 -9.38 -17.43
C LYS A 120 -11.41 -9.56 -15.91
N THR A 121 -10.33 -9.22 -15.20
CA THR A 121 -10.27 -9.33 -13.74
C THR A 121 -11.19 -8.30 -13.07
N LEU A 122 -11.11 -7.04 -13.49
CA LEU A 122 -11.96 -5.97 -12.96
C LEU A 122 -13.45 -6.26 -13.19
N GLN A 123 -13.81 -6.81 -14.34
CA GLN A 123 -15.19 -7.25 -14.61
C GLN A 123 -15.61 -8.41 -13.71
N ALA A 124 -14.74 -9.41 -13.50
CA ALA A 124 -15.02 -10.53 -12.61
C ALA A 124 -15.15 -10.11 -11.13
N GLU A 125 -14.45 -9.05 -10.72
CA GLU A 125 -14.54 -8.46 -9.39
C GLU A 125 -15.67 -7.41 -9.25
N GLY A 126 -16.41 -7.11 -10.32
CA GLY A 126 -17.52 -6.14 -10.31
C GLY A 126 -17.07 -4.68 -10.17
N LEU A 127 -15.84 -4.38 -10.59
CA LEU A 127 -15.24 -3.04 -10.53
C LEU A 127 -15.45 -2.23 -11.82
N ILE A 128 -15.87 -2.89 -12.92
CA ILE A 128 -16.32 -2.31 -14.20
C ILE A 128 -17.40 -3.18 -14.82
#